data_AF-A0A1R3RDP6-F1
#
_entry.id   AF-A0A1R3RDP6-F1
#
_cell.length_a   1.000
_cell.length_b   1.000
_cell.length_c   1.000
_cell.angle_alpha   90.00
_cell.angle_beta   90.00
_cell.angle_gamma   90.00
#
_symmetry.space_group_name_H-M   'P 1'
#
loop_
_entity.id
_entity.type
_entity.pdbx_description
1 polymer ?
#
loop_
_entity_poly.entity_id
_entity_poly.type
_entity_poly.pdbx_seq_one_letter_code
_entity_poly.pdbx_strand_id
1 'polypeptide(L)'
;MRSEQMSLSKADKTAVTPEWVATAQAFLRWVFTPLGLLITIYGLNVIAWGGMLFLLLCNAAPAMCHPSCNSPDSSRRIWIEIDSQILNALFCVTGFGLAPWRIRDLYQWCRWRLARSPRTRQRGLARLAEIHAKWFLPETQDGVLPSITTDADTDTRLSTPLWKMDVVVWGNMLNSIFQVCLAVCMWAMNRFNRPSWTTGLFVCLACLVAACAGIIMWLEKKRINKANEHPGALLLVPHTKPPTNFDTPGQGYLHVNGRESP
;
A
#
# COMPACT_ATOMS: atom_id res chain seq x y z
N MET A 1 -15.02 -35.11 44.87
CA MET A 1 -14.78 -33.80 45.52
C MET A 1 -13.39 -33.22 45.26
N ARG A 2 -12.26 -33.82 45.71
CA ARG A 2 -10.91 -33.25 45.44
C ARG A 2 -10.49 -33.32 43.96
N SER A 3 -10.93 -34.34 43.23
CA SER A 3 -10.69 -34.51 41.79
C SER A 3 -11.49 -33.55 40.91
N GLU A 4 -12.72 -33.19 41.31
CA GLU A 4 -13.53 -32.18 40.63
C GLU A 4 -13.04 -30.76 40.90
N GLN A 5 -12.61 -30.45 42.13
CA GLN A 5 -11.98 -29.16 42.44
C GLN A 5 -10.65 -28.98 41.68
N MET A 6 -9.92 -30.08 41.47
CA MET A 6 -8.68 -30.09 40.69
C MET A 6 -8.92 -30.02 39.18
N SER A 7 -10.08 -30.48 38.67
CA SER A 7 -10.46 -30.32 37.25
C SER A 7 -11.00 -28.91 36.97
N LEU A 8 -11.78 -28.34 37.89
CA LEU A 8 -12.27 -26.95 37.81
C LEU A 8 -11.14 -25.92 37.91
N SER A 9 -10.13 -26.15 38.76
CA SER A 9 -8.94 -25.29 38.84
C SER A 9 -8.04 -25.37 37.59
N LYS A 10 -8.16 -26.45 36.80
CA LYS A 10 -7.39 -26.63 35.55
C LYS A 10 -8.14 -26.09 34.33
N ALA A 11 -9.46 -26.06 34.37
CA ALA A 11 -10.32 -25.43 33.37
C ALA A 11 -10.29 -23.90 33.44
N ASP A 12 -10.06 -23.33 34.64
CA ASP A 12 -9.95 -21.88 34.87
C ASP A 12 -8.50 -21.36 34.79
N LYS A 13 -7.71 -21.91 33.86
CA LYS A 13 -6.35 -21.43 33.55
C LYS A 13 -6.10 -21.29 32.05
N THR A 14 -7.15 -21.19 31.23
CA THR A 14 -7.01 -20.50 29.95
C THR A 14 -6.87 -19.02 30.26
N ALA A 15 -5.67 -18.60 30.65
CA ALA A 15 -5.34 -17.20 30.83
C ALA A 15 -5.75 -16.48 29.55
N VAL A 16 -6.79 -15.66 29.64
CA VAL A 16 -7.21 -14.76 28.56
C VAL A 16 -6.04 -13.82 28.35
N THR A 17 -5.15 -14.16 27.42
CA THR A 17 -4.04 -13.30 27.05
C THR A 17 -4.65 -11.99 26.56
N PRO A 18 -4.24 -10.83 27.10
CA PRO A 18 -4.75 -9.56 26.61
C PRO A 18 -4.52 -9.46 25.10
N GLU A 19 -5.47 -8.89 24.36
CA GLU A 19 -5.39 -8.74 22.90
C GLU A 19 -4.08 -8.05 22.46
N TRP A 20 -3.61 -7.07 23.26
CA TRP A 20 -2.34 -6.38 23.01
C TRP A 20 -1.12 -7.29 23.19
N VAL A 21 -1.16 -8.28 24.09
CA VAL A 21 -0.07 -9.26 24.29
C VAL A 21 -0.02 -10.21 23.10
N ALA A 22 -1.18 -10.70 22.65
CA ALA A 22 -1.26 -11.55 21.46
C ALA A 22 -0.75 -10.81 20.21
N THR A 23 -1.16 -9.55 20.04
CA THR A 23 -0.70 -8.67 18.95
C THR A 23 0.81 -8.39 19.04
N ALA A 24 1.32 -8.08 20.22
CA ALA A 24 2.74 -7.84 20.45
C ALA A 24 3.59 -9.09 20.17
N GLN A 25 3.13 -10.27 20.59
CA GLN A 25 3.81 -11.53 20.28
C GLN A 25 3.80 -11.84 18.78
N ALA A 26 2.67 -11.62 18.10
CA ALA A 26 2.59 -11.78 16.64
C ALA A 26 3.54 -10.81 15.92
N PHE A 27 3.61 -9.56 16.38
CA PHE A 27 4.54 -8.57 15.87
C PHE A 27 6.01 -8.98 16.10
N LEU A 28 6.38 -9.40 17.31
CA LEU A 28 7.74 -9.86 17.61
C LEU A 28 8.14 -11.06 16.76
N ARG A 29 7.23 -12.03 16.58
CA ARG A 29 7.47 -13.16 15.67
C ARG A 29 7.70 -12.69 14.24
N TRP A 30 6.94 -11.70 13.78
CA TRP A 30 7.13 -11.09 12.46
C TRP A 30 8.48 -10.36 12.36
N VAL A 31 8.90 -9.59 13.37
CA VAL A 31 10.20 -8.90 13.42
C VAL A 31 11.36 -9.88 13.25
N PHE A 32 11.27 -11.09 13.79
CA PHE A 32 12.31 -12.12 13.64
C PHE A 32 12.21 -12.95 12.35
N THR A 33 11.30 -12.61 11.42
CA THR A 33 11.36 -13.14 10.06
C THR A 33 12.48 -12.42 9.27
N PRO A 34 13.15 -13.05 8.29
CA PRO A 34 14.27 -12.41 7.59
C PRO A 34 13.87 -11.08 6.91
N LEU A 35 12.68 -11.04 6.32
CA LEU A 35 12.14 -9.82 5.72
C LEU A 35 11.66 -8.82 6.78
N GLY A 36 11.01 -9.28 7.85
CA GLY A 36 10.59 -8.42 8.95
C GLY A 36 11.77 -7.74 9.63
N LEU A 37 12.86 -8.48 9.89
CA LEU A 37 14.07 -7.97 10.53
C LEU A 37 14.71 -6.85 9.70
N LEU A 38 14.85 -7.07 8.38
CA LEU A 38 15.38 -6.06 7.47
C LEU A 38 14.51 -4.80 7.46
N ILE A 39 13.18 -4.94 7.42
CA ILE A 39 12.25 -3.81 7.46
C ILE A 39 12.32 -3.09 8.81
N THR A 40 12.43 -3.82 9.92
CA THR A 40 12.54 -3.23 11.26
C THR A 40 13.84 -2.46 11.41
N ILE A 41 14.98 -3.03 11.01
CA ILE A 41 16.28 -2.34 11.04
C ILE A 41 16.22 -1.09 10.16
N TYR A 42 15.67 -1.20 8.95
CA TYR A 42 15.47 -0.06 8.06
C TYR A 42 14.61 1.04 8.71
N GLY A 43 13.46 0.69 9.27
CA GLY A 43 12.54 1.64 9.91
C GLY A 43 13.17 2.33 11.12
N LEU A 44 13.91 1.58 11.95
CA LEU A 44 14.66 2.14 13.08
C LEU A 44 15.75 3.11 12.61
N ASN A 45 16.45 2.82 11.52
CA ASN A 45 17.42 3.75 10.94
C ASN A 45 16.75 5.04 10.47
N VAL A 46 15.63 4.95 9.73
CA VAL A 46 14.89 6.14 9.28
C VAL A 46 14.44 6.99 10.47
N ILE A 47 13.95 6.36 11.54
CA ILE A 47 13.51 7.07 12.75
C ILE A 47 14.70 7.70 13.49
N ALA A 48 15.82 6.97 13.63
CA ALA A 48 17.00 7.46 14.33
C ALA A 48 17.63 8.68 13.63
N TRP A 49 17.95 8.55 12.33
CA TRP A 49 18.52 9.65 11.54
C TRP A 49 17.53 10.79 11.32
N GLY A 50 16.25 10.46 11.13
CA GLY A 50 15.17 11.45 10.98
C GLY A 50 14.93 12.25 12.26
N GLY A 51 14.91 11.56 13.40
CA GLY A 51 14.79 12.18 14.72
C GLY A 51 16.01 13.05 15.05
N MET A 52 17.22 12.59 14.73
CA MET A 52 18.44 13.39 14.91
C MET A 52 18.39 14.68 14.07
N LEU A 53 18.07 14.58 12.79
CA LEU A 53 17.90 15.74 11.91
C LEU A 53 16.87 16.73 12.49
N PHE A 54 15.72 16.23 12.95
CA PHE A 54 14.68 17.05 13.57
C PHE A 54 15.19 17.77 14.83
N LEU A 55 15.89 17.08 15.73
CA LEU A 55 16.47 17.67 16.94
C LEU A 55 17.49 18.77 16.61
N LEU A 56 18.32 18.56 15.58
CA LEU A 56 19.28 19.55 15.11
C LEU A 56 18.61 20.79 14.51
N LEU A 57 17.53 20.60 13.76
CA LEU A 57 16.72 21.70 13.23
C LEU A 57 16.00 22.49 14.33
N CYS A 58 15.50 21.81 15.36
CA CYS A 58 14.86 22.43 16.52
C CYS A 58 15.84 23.07 17.52
N ASN A 59 17.14 23.18 17.17
CA ASN A 59 18.16 23.76 18.04
C ASN A 59 18.33 23.01 19.39
N ALA A 60 17.93 21.74 19.47
CA ALA A 60 17.96 20.95 20.70
C ALA A 60 19.38 20.56 21.17
N ALA A 61 20.40 20.85 20.36
CA ALA A 61 21.81 20.68 20.70
C ALA A 61 22.58 22.00 20.55
N PRO A 62 22.51 22.90 21.55
CA PRO A 62 23.23 24.17 21.56
C PRO A 62 24.76 23.99 21.70
N ALA A 63 25.23 22.87 22.25
CA ALA A 63 26.65 22.54 22.40
C ALA A 63 27.40 22.31 21.07
N MET A 64 26.68 22.16 19.94
CA MET A 64 27.28 22.01 18.60
C MET A 64 27.48 23.35 17.86
N CYS A 65 27.28 24.48 18.56
CA CYS A 65 27.40 25.83 18.01
C CYS A 65 28.77 26.47 18.27
N HIS A 66 29.82 25.89 17.71
CA HIS A 66 31.14 26.49 17.68
C HIS A 66 31.61 26.59 16.22
N PRO A 67 32.07 27.76 15.72
CA PRO A 67 32.17 29.08 16.37
C PRO A 67 30.84 29.87 16.45
N SER A 68 29.82 29.55 15.63
CA SER A 68 28.46 30.09 15.79
C SER A 68 27.42 29.14 15.16
N CYS A 69 26.18 29.10 15.66
CA CYS A 69 25.13 28.19 15.16
C CYS A 69 24.80 28.37 13.67
N ASN A 70 25.10 29.55 13.10
CA ASN A 70 24.82 29.89 11.71
C ASN A 70 26.06 29.86 10.82
N SER A 71 27.26 29.61 11.36
CA SER A 71 28.48 29.51 10.56
C SER A 71 28.44 28.27 9.65
N PRO A 72 28.93 28.37 8.39
CA PRO A 72 28.96 27.26 7.44
C PRO A 72 29.67 26.02 7.98
N ASP A 73 30.69 26.22 8.80
CA ASP A 73 31.60 25.19 9.31
C ASP A 73 31.22 24.65 10.71
N SER A 74 30.10 25.11 11.27
CA SER A 74 29.62 24.59 12.56
C SER A 74 29.34 23.08 12.49
N SER A 75 29.70 22.36 13.55
CA SER A 75 29.45 20.92 13.68
C SER A 75 27.99 20.56 13.43
N ARG A 76 27.06 21.45 13.79
CA ARG A 76 25.63 21.33 13.47
C ARG A 76 25.35 21.20 11.97
N ARG A 77 25.89 22.10 11.14
CA ARG A 77 25.63 22.06 9.69
C ARG A 77 26.24 20.83 9.03
N ILE A 78 27.37 20.35 9.56
CA ILE A 78 27.99 19.09 9.13
C ILE A 78 27.06 17.91 9.42
N TRP A 79 26.55 17.80 10.65
CA TRP A 79 25.62 16.72 11.02
C TRP A 79 24.29 16.80 10.27
N ILE A 80 23.71 17.99 10.09
CA ILE A 80 22.51 18.17 9.26
C ILE A 80 22.75 17.65 7.83
N GLU A 81 23.92 17.94 7.25
CA GLU A 81 24.27 17.44 5.92
C GLU A 81 24.37 15.92 5.92
N ILE A 82 25.11 15.32 6.86
CA ILE A 82 25.26 13.86 7.01
C ILE A 82 23.90 13.18 7.15
N ASP A 83 23.08 13.63 8.10
CA ASP A 83 21.76 13.07 8.37
C ASP A 83 20.87 13.17 7.12
N SER A 84 20.94 14.30 6.41
CA SER A 84 20.15 14.51 5.20
C SER A 84 20.59 13.60 4.05
N GLN A 85 21.88 13.31 3.90
CA GLN A 85 22.38 12.39 2.89
C GLN A 85 21.98 10.95 3.20
N ILE A 86 22.08 10.54 4.47
CA ILE A 86 21.69 9.19 4.92
C ILE A 86 20.19 8.99 4.72
N LEU A 87 19.35 9.95 5.14
CA LEU A 87 17.90 9.89 4.94
C LEU A 87 17.53 9.89 3.45
N ASN A 88 18.21 10.69 2.64
CA ASN A 88 18.01 10.68 1.19
C ASN A 88 18.35 9.31 0.59
N ALA A 89 19.45 8.69 1.00
CA ALA A 89 19.81 7.36 0.55
C ALA A 89 18.75 6.31 0.98
N LEU A 90 18.30 6.33 2.24
CA LEU A 90 17.26 5.43 2.74
C LEU A 90 15.95 5.57 1.96
N PHE A 91 15.49 6.80 1.73
CA PHE A 91 14.28 7.03 0.94
C PHE A 91 14.45 6.64 -0.52
N CYS A 92 15.59 6.94 -1.15
CA CYS A 92 15.87 6.54 -2.52
C CYS A 92 15.92 5.02 -2.67
N VAL A 93 16.51 4.28 -1.73
CA VAL A 93 16.52 2.81 -1.75
C VAL A 93 15.10 2.27 -1.79
N THR A 94 14.18 2.83 -1.00
CA THR A 94 12.80 2.36 -1.02
C THR A 94 12.01 2.81 -2.24
N GLY A 95 12.13 4.04 -2.72
CA GLY A 95 11.36 4.42 -3.92
C GLY A 95 11.96 3.95 -5.23
N PHE A 96 13.27 3.68 -5.33
CA PHE A 96 13.86 2.94 -6.44
C PHE A 96 13.57 1.45 -6.35
N GLY A 97 13.69 0.85 -5.17
CA GLY A 97 13.30 -0.54 -4.95
C GLY A 97 11.85 -0.79 -5.33
N LEU A 98 10.96 0.16 -5.02
CA LEU A 98 9.53 0.08 -5.37
C LEU A 98 9.19 0.64 -6.77
N ALA A 99 10.13 1.26 -7.49
CA ALA A 99 9.89 1.91 -8.77
C ALA A 99 9.32 0.96 -9.85
N PRO A 100 9.81 -0.29 -10.02
CA PRO A 100 9.31 -1.18 -11.07
C PRO A 100 7.80 -1.45 -10.95
N TRP A 101 7.31 -1.66 -9.72
CA TRP A 101 5.88 -1.87 -9.49
C TRP A 101 5.06 -0.59 -9.71
N ARG A 102 5.58 0.58 -9.29
CA ARG A 102 4.92 1.87 -9.52
C ARG A 102 4.83 2.21 -11.02
N ILE A 103 5.87 1.90 -11.79
CA ILE A 103 5.89 2.09 -13.25
C ILE A 103 4.90 1.14 -13.93
N ARG A 104 4.85 -0.13 -13.53
CA ARG A 104 3.85 -1.08 -14.01
C ARG A 104 2.43 -0.57 -13.76
N ASP A 105 2.16 -0.08 -12.55
CA ASP A 105 0.85 0.43 -12.17
C ASP A 105 0.50 1.70 -12.97
N LEU A 106 1.45 2.62 -13.16
CA LEU A 106 1.27 3.79 -14.02
C LEU A 106 1.05 3.39 -15.48
N TYR A 107 1.75 2.39 -16.00
CA TYR A 107 1.57 1.91 -17.37
C TYR A 107 0.15 1.38 -17.59
N GLN A 108 -0.39 0.62 -16.64
CA GLN A 108 -1.78 0.15 -16.71
C GLN A 108 -2.77 1.31 -16.58
N TRP A 109 -2.46 2.30 -15.74
CA TRP A 109 -3.26 3.51 -15.61
C TRP A 109 -3.29 4.31 -16.93
N CYS A 110 -2.15 4.48 -17.59
CA CYS A 110 -2.05 5.09 -18.91
C CYS A 110 -2.89 4.32 -19.93
N ARG A 111 -2.87 2.98 -19.91
CA ARG A 111 -3.74 2.17 -20.77
C ARG A 111 -5.23 2.35 -20.48
N TRP A 112 -5.61 2.55 -19.23
CA TRP A 112 -7.00 2.80 -18.85
C TRP A 112 -7.49 4.20 -19.28
N ARG A 113 -6.67 5.24 -19.10
CA ARG A 113 -7.04 6.63 -19.37
C ARG A 113 -6.79 7.08 -20.81
N LEU A 114 -5.67 6.69 -21.41
CA LEU A 114 -5.17 7.25 -22.67
C LEU A 114 -5.36 6.33 -23.89
N ALA A 115 -5.75 5.06 -23.70
CA ALA A 115 -5.96 4.17 -24.84
C ALA A 115 -7.18 4.58 -25.66
N ARG A 116 -7.05 4.61 -26.99
CA ARG A 116 -8.16 4.91 -27.92
C ARG A 116 -9.23 3.83 -27.96
N SER A 117 -8.86 2.56 -27.77
CA SER A 117 -9.80 1.43 -27.84
C SER A 117 -10.50 1.20 -26.49
N PRO A 118 -11.85 1.15 -26.44
CA PRO A 118 -12.61 0.88 -25.22
C PRO A 118 -12.22 -0.44 -24.54
N ARG A 119 -11.96 -1.49 -25.32
CA ARG A 119 -11.53 -2.80 -24.82
C ARG A 119 -10.18 -2.71 -24.10
N THR A 120 -9.26 -1.91 -24.61
CA THR A 120 -7.95 -1.70 -23.98
C THR A 120 -8.08 -0.92 -22.68
N ARG A 121 -8.99 0.05 -22.62
CA ARG A 121 -9.26 0.83 -21.40
C ARG A 121 -9.83 -0.05 -20.29
N GLN A 122 -10.84 -0.88 -20.61
CA GLN A 122 -11.44 -1.84 -19.68
C GLN A 122 -10.40 -2.85 -19.18
N ARG A 123 -9.57 -3.40 -20.07
CA ARG A 123 -8.47 -4.32 -19.68
C ARG A 123 -7.45 -3.65 -18.75
N GLY A 124 -7.14 -2.37 -18.97
CA GLY A 124 -6.24 -1.61 -18.09
C GLY A 124 -6.80 -1.50 -16.67
N LEU A 125 -8.06 -1.09 -16.55
CA LEU A 125 -8.73 -0.99 -15.25
C LEU A 125 -8.89 -2.35 -14.56
N ALA A 126 -9.25 -3.40 -15.31
CA ALA A 126 -9.41 -4.74 -14.76
C ALA A 126 -8.09 -5.27 -14.18
N ARG A 127 -6.96 -5.05 -14.86
CA ARG A 127 -5.64 -5.43 -14.34
C ARG A 127 -5.22 -4.61 -13.12
N LEU A 128 -5.55 -3.33 -13.09
CA LEU A 128 -5.33 -2.48 -11.91
C LEU A 128 -6.16 -2.96 -10.71
N ALA A 129 -7.43 -3.30 -10.94
CA ALA A 129 -8.31 -3.86 -9.93
C ALA A 129 -7.82 -5.21 -9.41
N GLU A 130 -7.28 -6.07 -10.28
CA GLU A 130 -6.67 -7.35 -9.89
C GLU A 130 -5.47 -7.15 -8.97
N ILE A 131 -4.56 -6.22 -9.32
CA ILE A 131 -3.37 -5.91 -8.52
C ILE A 131 -3.76 -5.32 -7.15
N HIS A 132 -4.77 -4.45 -7.14
CA HIS A 132 -5.22 -3.69 -5.98
C HIS A 132 -6.49 -4.27 -5.33
N ALA A 133 -6.80 -5.54 -5.60
CA ALA A 133 -8.06 -6.20 -5.17
C ALA A 133 -8.27 -6.21 -3.65
N LYS A 134 -7.19 -6.04 -2.87
CA LYS A 134 -7.25 -5.96 -1.40
C LYS A 134 -7.98 -4.72 -0.87
N TRP A 135 -8.06 -3.65 -1.67
CA TRP A 135 -8.64 -2.38 -1.25
C TRP A 135 -9.50 -1.71 -2.33
N PHE A 136 -9.43 -2.15 -3.59
CA PHE A 136 -10.15 -1.55 -4.70
C PHE A 136 -11.15 -2.55 -5.29
N LEU A 137 -12.44 -2.21 -5.24
CA LEU A 137 -13.52 -2.94 -5.91
C LEU A 137 -14.02 -2.11 -7.10
N PRO A 138 -13.89 -2.59 -8.34
CA PRO A 138 -14.46 -1.91 -9.51
C PRO A 138 -15.99 -2.00 -9.51
N GLU A 139 -16.65 -1.06 -10.18
CA GLU A 139 -18.09 -1.13 -10.45
C GLU A 139 -18.39 -2.25 -11.46
N THR A 140 -19.23 -3.21 -11.08
CA THR A 140 -19.70 -4.26 -11.97
C THR A 140 -20.78 -3.68 -12.89
N GLN A 141 -20.42 -3.38 -14.14
CA GLN A 141 -21.41 -3.05 -15.18
C GLN A 141 -22.00 -4.34 -15.76
N ASP A 142 -22.92 -4.96 -15.04
CA ASP A 142 -23.72 -6.06 -15.59
C ASP A 142 -24.89 -5.50 -16.39
N GLY A 143 -24.69 -5.40 -17.70
CA GLY A 143 -25.76 -5.17 -18.66
C GLY A 143 -26.43 -6.47 -19.09
N VAL A 144 -27.09 -7.21 -18.20
CA VAL A 144 -28.09 -8.26 -18.56
C VAL A 144 -29.14 -8.42 -17.43
N LEU A 145 -30.37 -7.99 -17.72
CA LEU A 145 -31.66 -8.22 -17.02
C LEU A 145 -31.87 -7.63 -15.61
N PRO A 146 -33.00 -6.92 -15.36
CA PRO A 146 -33.36 -6.46 -14.03
C PRO A 146 -33.91 -7.65 -13.23
N SER A 147 -33.09 -8.22 -12.35
CA SER A 147 -33.63 -8.97 -11.22
C SER A 147 -34.26 -7.96 -10.27
N ILE A 148 -35.58 -7.92 -10.27
CA ILE A 148 -36.37 -7.28 -9.22
C ILE A 148 -36.03 -8.00 -7.91
N THR A 149 -35.22 -7.40 -7.06
CA THR A 149 -35.49 -7.08 -5.65
C THR A 149 -34.18 -6.70 -4.93
N THR A 150 -34.13 -5.46 -4.45
CA THR A 150 -33.44 -5.03 -3.21
C THR A 150 -31.92 -5.22 -3.03
N ASP A 151 -31.07 -5.44 -4.04
CA ASP A 151 -29.60 -5.49 -3.78
C ASP A 151 -28.72 -4.55 -4.62
N ALA A 152 -29.29 -3.88 -5.63
CA ALA A 152 -28.54 -2.95 -6.49
C ALA A 152 -27.97 -1.73 -5.74
N ASP A 153 -28.66 -1.26 -4.68
CA ASP A 153 -28.16 -0.16 -3.83
C ASP A 153 -26.98 -0.62 -2.97
N THR A 154 -26.93 -1.89 -2.56
CA THR A 154 -25.83 -2.45 -1.76
C THR A 154 -24.56 -2.65 -2.61
N ASP A 155 -24.70 -3.15 -3.84
CA ASP A 155 -23.56 -3.33 -4.77
C ASP A 155 -22.94 -2.01 -5.21
N THR A 156 -23.78 -1.00 -5.48
CA THR A 156 -23.30 0.36 -5.80
C THR A 156 -22.57 1.00 -4.63
N ARG A 157 -22.98 0.69 -3.38
CA ARG A 157 -22.34 1.22 -2.15
C ARG A 157 -21.00 0.57 -1.83
N LEU A 158 -20.72 -0.63 -2.33
CA LEU A 158 -19.42 -1.29 -2.13
C LEU A 158 -18.35 -0.82 -3.12
N SER A 159 -18.77 -0.45 -4.34
CA SER A 159 -17.87 -0.04 -5.40
C SER A 159 -16.97 1.13 -4.98
N THR A 160 -15.68 0.99 -5.28
CA THR A 160 -14.68 2.00 -4.98
C THR A 160 -14.66 3.02 -6.11
N PRO A 161 -14.85 4.33 -5.81
CA PRO A 161 -14.85 5.33 -6.87
C PRO A 161 -13.48 5.40 -7.54
N LEU A 162 -13.51 5.47 -8.88
CA LEU A 162 -12.33 5.38 -9.76
C LEU A 162 -11.24 6.44 -9.44
N TRP A 163 -11.63 7.62 -8.96
CA TRP A 163 -10.69 8.69 -8.63
C TRP A 163 -9.69 8.30 -7.53
N LYS A 164 -10.07 7.40 -6.62
CA LYS A 164 -9.15 6.90 -5.57
C LYS A 164 -8.00 6.13 -6.18
N MET A 165 -8.27 5.40 -7.26
CA MET A 165 -7.24 4.69 -8.03
C MET A 165 -6.28 5.68 -8.68
N ASP A 166 -6.78 6.78 -9.27
CA ASP A 166 -5.94 7.82 -9.83
C ASP A 166 -5.02 8.44 -8.77
N VAL A 167 -5.57 8.81 -7.61
CA VAL A 167 -4.80 9.43 -6.51
C VAL A 167 -3.73 8.49 -5.97
N VAL A 168 -4.03 7.19 -5.81
CA VAL A 168 -3.06 6.22 -5.29
C VAL A 168 -1.93 5.96 -6.30
N VAL A 169 -2.25 5.78 -7.58
CA VAL A 169 -1.24 5.54 -8.63
C VAL A 169 -0.35 6.77 -8.80
N TRP A 170 -0.94 7.96 -8.92
CA TRP A 170 -0.17 9.20 -9.06
C TRP A 170 0.57 9.58 -7.79
N GLY A 171 -0.02 9.42 -6.60
CA GLY A 171 0.64 9.70 -5.34
C GLY A 171 1.87 8.83 -5.13
N ASN A 172 1.78 7.53 -5.45
CA ASN A 172 2.93 6.63 -5.41
C ASN A 172 4.00 6.98 -6.46
N MET A 173 3.59 7.37 -7.67
CA MET A 173 4.53 7.78 -8.71
C MET A 173 5.23 9.11 -8.36
N LEU A 174 4.48 10.10 -7.88
CA LEU A 174 5.01 11.40 -7.43
C LEU A 174 6.00 11.21 -6.30
N ASN A 175 5.77 10.28 -5.37
CA ASN A 175 6.75 9.94 -4.35
C ASN A 175 8.10 9.48 -4.98
N SER A 176 8.09 8.61 -6.00
CA SER A 176 9.32 8.23 -6.72
C SER A 176 9.94 9.40 -7.50
N ILE A 177 9.13 10.25 -8.12
CA ILE A 177 9.62 11.44 -8.85
C ILE A 177 10.31 12.41 -7.89
N PHE A 178 9.71 12.71 -6.74
CA PHE A 178 10.31 13.60 -5.74
C PHE A 178 11.62 13.05 -5.19
N GLN A 179 11.74 11.73 -5.05
CA GLN A 179 13.01 11.11 -4.66
C GLN A 179 14.07 11.19 -5.75
N VAL A 180 13.71 11.04 -7.03
CA VAL A 180 14.63 11.29 -8.16
C VAL A 180 15.10 12.75 -8.14
N CYS A 181 14.17 13.70 -7.99
CA CYS A 181 14.51 15.13 -7.90
C CYS A 181 15.45 15.40 -6.73
N LEU A 182 15.18 14.81 -5.56
CA LEU A 182 16.05 14.91 -4.38
C LEU A 182 17.45 14.35 -4.63
N ALA A 183 17.55 13.16 -5.23
CA ALA A 183 18.81 12.53 -5.56
C ALA A 183 19.62 13.38 -6.56
N VAL A 184 18.97 13.91 -7.59
CA VAL A 184 19.61 14.82 -8.56
C VAL A 184 20.05 16.11 -7.87
N CYS A 185 19.22 16.71 -7.01
CA CYS A 185 19.59 17.90 -6.26
C CYS A 185 20.76 17.66 -5.29
N MET A 186 20.81 16.50 -4.63
CA MET A 186 21.92 16.10 -3.74
C MET A 186 23.22 15.87 -4.53
N TRP A 187 23.11 15.29 -5.71
CA TRP A 187 24.26 14.94 -6.54
C TRP A 187 24.82 16.14 -7.33
N ALA A 188 23.95 17.02 -7.82
CA ALA A 188 24.34 18.15 -8.66
C ALA A 188 24.82 19.39 -7.88
N MET A 189 24.40 19.56 -6.61
CA MET A 189 24.73 20.74 -5.81
C MET A 189 25.71 20.39 -4.69
N ASN A 190 26.83 21.12 -4.63
CA ASN A 190 27.73 21.09 -3.48
C ASN A 190 27.08 21.76 -2.26
N ARG A 191 27.43 21.30 -1.05
CA ARG A 191 26.96 21.80 0.26
C ARG A 191 26.82 23.31 0.36
N PHE A 192 27.73 24.07 -0.25
CA PHE A 192 27.77 25.53 -0.16
C PHE A 192 26.78 26.24 -1.09
N ASN A 193 26.40 25.60 -2.20
CA ASN A 193 25.51 26.18 -3.21
C ASN A 193 24.06 25.69 -3.07
N ARG A 194 23.79 24.80 -2.11
CA ARG A 194 22.49 24.18 -1.94
C ARG A 194 21.60 25.01 -1.01
N PRO A 195 20.39 25.42 -1.45
CA PRO A 195 19.46 26.07 -0.55
C PRO A 195 19.05 25.10 0.56
N SER A 196 19.16 25.54 1.82
CA SER A 196 18.85 24.71 3.00
C SER A 196 17.42 24.18 3.03
N TRP A 197 16.49 24.84 2.34
CA TRP A 197 15.09 24.45 2.26
C TRP A 197 14.80 23.35 1.24
N THR A 198 15.64 23.17 0.22
CA THR A 198 15.33 22.31 -0.93
C THR A 198 15.16 20.85 -0.52
N THR A 199 16.07 20.33 0.30
CA THR A 199 16.00 18.95 0.81
C THR A 199 14.75 18.73 1.65
N GLY A 200 14.51 19.63 2.62
CA GLY A 200 13.36 19.53 3.50
C GLY A 200 12.05 19.57 2.73
N LEU A 201 11.91 20.50 1.78
CA LEU A 201 10.69 20.66 0.98
C LEU A 201 10.33 19.38 0.22
N PHE A 202 11.26 18.84 -0.56
CA PHE A 202 10.95 17.65 -1.36
C PHE A 202 10.74 16.41 -0.49
N VAL A 203 11.44 16.26 0.64
CA VAL A 203 11.20 15.16 1.58
C VAL A 203 9.80 15.28 2.17
N CYS A 204 9.40 16.48 2.63
CA CYS A 204 8.07 16.74 3.14
C CYS A 204 6.99 16.44 2.10
N LEU A 205 7.16 16.90 0.85
CA LEU A 205 6.23 16.64 -0.24
C LEU A 205 6.12 15.14 -0.56
N ALA A 206 7.26 14.43 -0.66
CA ALA A 206 7.31 12.99 -0.91
C ALA A 206 6.57 12.19 0.18
N CYS A 207 6.83 12.52 1.45
CA CYS A 207 6.16 11.91 2.58
C CYS A 207 4.65 12.22 2.59
N LEU A 208 4.26 13.46 2.28
CA LEU A 208 2.85 13.86 2.26
C LEU A 208 2.06 13.10 1.20
N VAL A 209 2.55 13.04 -0.04
CA VAL A 209 1.85 12.33 -1.12
C VAL A 209 1.77 10.82 -0.87
N ALA A 210 2.81 10.23 -0.27
CA ALA A 210 2.82 8.83 0.14
C ALA A 210 1.82 8.57 1.29
N ALA A 211 1.76 9.45 2.28
CA ALA A 211 0.82 9.36 3.39
C ALA A 211 -0.62 9.46 2.91
N CYS A 212 -0.95 10.42 2.03
CA CYS A 212 -2.28 10.55 1.44
C CYS A 212 -2.70 9.26 0.71
N ALA A 213 -1.84 8.71 -0.16
CA ALA A 213 -2.13 7.45 -0.84
C ALA A 213 -2.33 6.28 0.14
N GLY A 214 -1.48 6.19 1.18
CA GLY A 214 -1.58 5.18 2.23
C GLY A 214 -2.89 5.25 3.02
N ILE A 215 -3.31 6.46 3.41
CA ILE A 215 -4.55 6.70 4.15
C ILE A 215 -5.76 6.26 3.32
N ILE A 216 -5.81 6.60 2.03
CA ILE A 216 -6.91 6.19 1.14
C ILE A 216 -6.98 4.66 1.06
N MET A 217 -5.86 3.99 0.77
CA MET A 217 -5.83 2.51 0.71
C MET A 217 -6.28 1.87 2.02
N TRP A 218 -5.88 2.43 3.17
CA TRP A 218 -6.26 1.90 4.48
C TRP A 218 -7.75 2.09 4.78
N LEU A 219 -8.31 3.27 4.51
CA LEU A 219 -9.72 3.57 4.72
C LEU A 219 -10.61 2.68 3.84
N GLU A 220 -10.25 2.49 2.57
CA GLU A 220 -10.97 1.61 1.65
C GLU A 220 -10.90 0.15 2.10
N LYS A 221 -9.70 -0.35 2.45
CA LYS A 221 -9.52 -1.69 3.00
C LYS A 221 -10.36 -1.92 4.25
N LYS A 222 -10.41 -0.93 5.15
CA LYS A 222 -11.24 -1.00 6.36
C LYS A 222 -12.72 -1.02 6.03
N ARG A 223 -13.19 -0.29 5.00
CA ARG A 223 -14.59 -0.33 4.55
C ARG A 223 -14.95 -1.72 4.02
N ILE A 224 -14.11 -2.29 3.16
CA ILE A 224 -14.35 -3.61 2.56
C ILE A 224 -14.37 -4.71 3.62
N ASN A 225 -13.42 -4.70 4.55
CA ASN A 225 -13.39 -5.69 5.63
C ASN A 225 -14.66 -5.64 6.50
N LYS A 226 -15.13 -4.44 6.84
CA LYS A 226 -16.38 -4.28 7.59
C LYS A 226 -17.60 -4.80 6.83
N ALA A 227 -17.66 -4.58 5.52
CA ALA A 227 -18.73 -5.11 4.70
C ALA A 227 -18.73 -6.66 4.71
N ASN A 228 -17.54 -7.27 4.61
CA ASN A 228 -17.38 -8.73 4.59
C ASN A 228 -17.73 -9.42 5.93
N GLU A 229 -17.67 -8.71 7.04
CA GLU A 229 -17.98 -9.24 8.39
C GLU A 229 -19.50 -9.36 8.66
N HIS A 230 -20.37 -8.76 7.86
CA HIS A 230 -21.81 -8.87 8.04
C HIS A 230 -22.34 -10.20 7.44
N PRO A 231 -23.28 -10.91 8.11
CA PRO A 231 -23.68 -12.28 7.77
C PRO A 231 -24.37 -12.49 6.40
N GLY A 232 -24.51 -11.44 5.58
CA GLY A 232 -24.96 -11.53 4.17
C GLY A 232 -23.82 -11.48 3.13
N ALA A 233 -22.57 -11.25 3.52
CA ALA A 233 -21.48 -10.89 2.59
C ALA A 233 -20.71 -12.07 1.97
N LEU A 234 -21.00 -13.31 2.37
CA LEU A 234 -20.32 -14.51 1.85
C LEU A 234 -20.68 -14.84 0.38
N LEU A 235 -21.64 -14.13 -0.22
CA LEU A 235 -22.04 -14.30 -1.63
C LEU A 235 -21.27 -13.41 -2.62
N LEU A 236 -20.45 -12.46 -2.16
CA LEU A 236 -19.87 -11.40 -3.02
C LEU A 236 -18.38 -11.57 -3.37
N VAL A 237 -17.75 -12.70 -3.03
CA VAL A 237 -16.38 -12.99 -3.47
C VAL A 237 -16.42 -14.06 -4.55
N PRO A 238 -16.37 -13.71 -5.86
CA PRO A 238 -16.02 -14.67 -6.88
C PRO A 238 -14.56 -15.06 -6.65
N HIS A 239 -14.32 -16.23 -6.06
CA HIS A 239 -13.05 -16.90 -6.20
C HIS A 239 -12.87 -17.24 -7.68
N THR A 240 -12.16 -16.40 -8.43
CA THR A 240 -11.66 -16.76 -9.75
C THR A 240 -10.61 -17.86 -9.57
N LYS A 241 -11.03 -19.13 -9.61
CA LYS A 241 -10.14 -20.23 -9.98
C LYS A 241 -9.84 -20.07 -11.48
N PRO A 242 -8.56 -20.09 -11.92
CA PRO A 242 -8.28 -20.19 -13.35
C PRO A 242 -8.81 -21.54 -13.86
N PRO A 243 -9.51 -21.59 -15.01
CA PRO A 243 -9.90 -22.85 -15.60
C PRO A 243 -8.64 -23.57 -16.12
N THR A 244 -8.17 -24.55 -15.36
CA THR A 244 -7.36 -25.64 -15.90
C THR A 244 -8.31 -26.61 -16.60
N ASN A 245 -8.55 -26.38 -17.89
CA ASN A 245 -9.04 -27.41 -18.81
C ASN A 245 -8.31 -27.21 -20.14
N PHE A 246 -7.22 -27.96 -20.31
CA PHE A 246 -6.77 -28.38 -21.63
C PHE A 246 -7.56 -29.65 -21.94
N ASP A 247 -8.61 -29.53 -22.76
CA ASP A 247 -9.11 -30.64 -23.54
C ASP A 247 -9.47 -30.12 -24.94
N THR A 248 -8.71 -30.61 -25.92
CA THR A 248 -8.77 -30.31 -27.35
C THR A 248 -9.91 -31.12 -28.00
N PRO A 249 -10.53 -30.67 -29.11
CA PRO A 249 -11.89 -31.04 -29.47
C PRO A 249 -11.96 -32.32 -30.32
N GLY A 250 -12.96 -33.16 -30.00
CA GLY A 250 -13.36 -34.31 -30.82
C GLY A 250 -14.88 -34.35 -30.98
N GLN A 251 -15.34 -33.90 -32.15
CA GLN A 251 -16.26 -34.64 -33.03
C GLN A 251 -17.53 -35.28 -32.42
N GLY A 252 -18.71 -34.75 -32.77
CA GLY A 252 -20.00 -35.41 -32.50
C GLY A 252 -21.20 -34.61 -33.00
N TYR A 253 -21.84 -35.11 -34.06
CA TYR A 253 -22.89 -34.47 -34.85
C TYR A 253 -24.19 -34.16 -34.08
N LEU A 254 -24.77 -33.01 -34.43
CA LEU A 254 -26.15 -32.58 -34.15
C LEU A 254 -27.16 -33.58 -34.73
N HIS A 255 -28.00 -34.18 -33.88
CA HIS A 255 -29.22 -34.85 -34.30
C HIS A 255 -30.39 -33.87 -34.12
N VAL A 256 -30.84 -33.27 -35.23
CA VAL A 256 -32.02 -32.40 -35.29
C VAL A 256 -33.26 -33.28 -35.19
N ASN A 257 -34.06 -33.03 -34.14
CA ASN A 257 -35.32 -33.70 -33.89
C ASN A 257 -36.44 -32.94 -34.64
N GLY A 258 -36.96 -33.53 -35.71
CA GLY A 258 -38.12 -33.03 -36.46
C GLY A 258 -39.31 -33.95 -36.24
N ARG A 259 -40.40 -33.41 -35.68
CA ARG A 259 -41.72 -34.06 -35.62
C ARG A 259 -42.38 -34.02 -36.99
N GLU A 260 -43.09 -35.09 -37.36
CA GLU A 260 -44.44 -35.02 -37.93
C GLU A 260 -45.12 -36.40 -37.88
N SER A 261 -46.39 -36.40 -37.45
CA SER A 261 -47.38 -37.49 -37.38
C SER A 261 -48.12 -37.61 -38.73
N PRO A 262 -49.10 -38.53 -38.95
CA PRO A 262 -49.66 -39.58 -38.09
C PRO A 262 -49.42 -41.02 -38.53
#